data_AF-A0A8H3F565-F1
#
_entry.id   AF-A0A8H3F565-F1
#
_cell.length_a   1.000
_cell.length_b   1.000
_cell.length_c   1.000
_cell.angle_alpha   90.00
_cell.angle_beta   90.00
_cell.angle_gamma   90.00
#
_symmetry.space_group_name_H-M   'P 1'
#
loop_
_entity.id
_entity.type
_entity.pdbx_description
1 polymer ?
#
loop_
_entity_poly.entity_id
_entity_poly.type
_entity_poly.pdbx_seq_one_letter_code
_entity_poly.pdbx_strand_id
1 'polypeptide(L)'
;MSFHKAMAATTYIVVSGDGDPIIEVSKQRLKDAFAQPASSQDASRKTSDPFFLHGVIAQESFLQSKSVITKLRHRLYDQLDVVDDDKNAREGKTELALNRDALRGITKNLHMISQDADVLVSSTEMGTMVVERMATAQAYLKTMSDSSSRQGHNQVEDMLNQLMHSLQSRKRWILGYKSRKDIAMNLASYPRSP
;
A
#
# COMPACT_ATOMS: atom_id res chain seq x y z
N MET A 1 -25.92 6.96 35.73
CA MET A 1 -26.22 6.61 34.32
C MET A 1 -25.51 5.31 33.99
N SER A 2 -26.26 4.21 33.91
CA SER A 2 -25.73 2.89 33.58
C SER A 2 -25.49 2.80 32.07
N PHE A 3 -24.23 2.65 31.67
CA PHE A 3 -23.84 2.51 30.27
C PHE A 3 -24.15 1.07 29.81
N HIS A 4 -25.30 0.86 29.18
CA HIS A 4 -25.73 -0.47 28.75
C HIS A 4 -24.98 -0.88 27.48
N LYS A 5 -23.90 -1.65 27.64
CA LYS A 5 -22.96 -2.14 26.60
C LYS A 5 -23.63 -2.98 25.48
N ALA A 6 -24.92 -3.30 25.59
CA ALA A 6 -25.64 -4.28 24.75
C ALA A 6 -26.33 -3.68 23.50
N MET A 7 -26.32 -2.36 23.29
CA MET A 7 -26.98 -1.72 22.13
C MET A 7 -26.03 -1.01 21.15
N ALA A 8 -24.71 -1.20 21.28
CA ALA A 8 -23.73 -0.54 20.42
C ALA A 8 -23.62 -1.24 19.05
N ALA A 9 -24.62 -1.04 18.18
CA ALA A 9 -24.51 -1.39 16.77
C ALA A 9 -23.58 -0.38 16.07
N THR A 10 -22.35 -0.77 15.80
CA THR A 10 -21.43 0.06 15.00
C THR A 10 -21.83 -0.04 13.54
N THR A 11 -22.40 1.04 13.00
CA THR A 11 -22.75 1.14 11.59
C THR A 11 -21.57 1.72 10.81
N TYR A 12 -21.11 1.00 9.79
CA TYR A 12 -20.03 1.44 8.92
C TYR A 12 -20.61 1.90 7.59
N ILE A 13 -20.30 3.14 7.21
CA ILE A 13 -20.64 3.69 5.91
C ILE A 13 -19.38 3.64 5.06
N VAL A 14 -19.38 2.80 4.03
CA VAL A 14 -18.29 2.69 3.07
C VAL A 14 -18.78 3.26 1.75
N VAL A 15 -18.10 4.30 1.26
CA VAL A 15 -18.40 4.94 -0.01
C VAL A 15 -17.39 4.46 -1.05
N SER A 16 -17.87 4.04 -2.22
CA SER A 16 -17.04 3.59 -3.32
C SER A 16 -17.58 4.04 -4.66
N GLY A 17 -16.73 3.98 -5.69
CA GLY A 17 -17.17 4.10 -7.08
C GLY A 17 -18.08 2.95 -7.48
N ASP A 18 -18.87 3.19 -8.53
CA ASP A 18 -19.70 2.14 -9.12
C ASP A 18 -18.83 0.99 -9.66
N GLY A 19 -19.23 -0.25 -9.38
CA GLY A 19 -18.50 -1.44 -9.78
C GLY A 19 -17.09 -1.61 -9.19
N ASP A 20 -16.76 -0.95 -8.07
CA ASP A 20 -15.43 -1.06 -7.47
C ASP A 20 -15.15 -2.51 -6.99
N PRO A 21 -14.19 -3.23 -7.62
CA PRO A 21 -13.91 -4.61 -7.28
C PRO A 21 -13.40 -4.79 -5.84
N ILE A 22 -12.85 -3.73 -5.22
CA ILE A 22 -12.40 -3.77 -3.80
C ILE A 22 -13.59 -4.06 -2.89
N ILE A 23 -14.71 -3.42 -3.17
CA ILE A 23 -15.89 -3.46 -2.31
C ILE A 23 -16.55 -4.82 -2.42
N GLU A 24 -16.61 -5.39 -3.63
CA GLU A 24 -17.17 -6.73 -3.80
C GLU A 24 -16.30 -7.81 -3.13
N VAL A 25 -14.97 -7.73 -3.26
CA VAL A 25 -14.06 -8.64 -2.54
C VAL A 25 -14.15 -8.45 -1.03
N SER A 26 -14.19 -7.20 -0.55
CA SER A 26 -14.32 -6.88 0.87
C SER A 26 -15.65 -7.38 1.41
N LYS A 27 -16.76 -7.14 0.70
CA LYS A 27 -18.09 -7.67 1.04
C LYS A 27 -18.06 -9.20 1.14
N GLN A 28 -17.43 -9.89 0.19
CA GLN A 28 -17.34 -11.35 0.23
C GLN A 28 -16.52 -11.83 1.43
N ARG A 29 -15.35 -11.26 1.69
CA ARG A 29 -14.54 -11.62 2.86
C ARG A 29 -15.23 -11.35 4.18
N LEU A 30 -16.00 -10.26 4.25
CA LEU A 30 -16.82 -9.95 5.41
C LEU A 30 -17.96 -10.96 5.55
N LYS A 31 -18.69 -11.26 4.47
CA LYS A 31 -19.70 -12.32 4.48
C LYS A 31 -19.11 -13.63 4.99
N ASP A 32 -17.93 -14.03 4.48
CA ASP A 32 -17.26 -15.26 4.91
C ASP A 32 -16.83 -15.21 6.38
N ALA A 33 -16.35 -14.06 6.86
CA ALA A 33 -15.97 -13.85 8.26
C ALA A 33 -17.16 -13.88 9.23
N PHE A 34 -18.32 -13.35 8.81
CA PHE A 34 -19.54 -13.28 9.61
C PHE A 34 -20.48 -14.49 9.41
N ALA A 35 -20.32 -15.27 8.34
CA ALA A 35 -21.12 -16.47 8.05
C ALA A 35 -20.62 -17.74 8.77
N GLN A 36 -19.47 -17.68 9.46
CA GLN A 36 -19.00 -18.80 10.26
C GLN A 36 -20.01 -19.09 11.38
N PRO A 37 -20.39 -20.36 11.61
CA PRO A 37 -21.36 -20.70 12.63
C PRO A 37 -20.88 -20.21 14.00
N ALA A 38 -21.79 -19.63 14.78
CA ALA A 38 -21.53 -19.08 16.12
C ALA A 38 -20.93 -20.11 17.12
N SER A 39 -20.86 -21.39 16.74
CA SER A 39 -20.18 -22.47 17.48
C SER A 39 -18.66 -22.33 17.52
N SER A 40 -18.05 -21.58 16.60
CA SER A 40 -16.62 -21.22 16.68
C SER A 40 -16.45 -19.96 17.53
N GLN A 41 -16.19 -20.13 18.83
CA GLN A 41 -15.95 -19.03 19.78
C GLN A 41 -14.89 -18.02 19.28
N ASP A 42 -13.92 -18.48 18.48
CA ASP A 42 -12.86 -17.65 17.92
C ASP A 42 -13.35 -16.66 16.85
N ALA A 43 -14.29 -17.06 15.99
CA ALA A 43 -14.84 -16.19 14.94
C ALA A 43 -15.64 -15.03 15.56
N SER A 44 -16.51 -15.35 16.52
CA SER A 44 -17.32 -14.37 17.24
C SER A 44 -16.49 -13.38 18.06
N ARG A 45 -15.35 -13.81 18.62
CA ARG A 45 -14.43 -12.94 19.37
C ARG A 45 -13.71 -11.96 18.45
N LYS A 46 -13.25 -12.42 17.28
CA LYS A 46 -12.56 -11.56 16.31
C LYS A 46 -13.50 -10.50 15.72
N THR A 47 -14.72 -10.88 15.35
CA THR A 47 -15.70 -9.95 14.77
C THR A 47 -16.27 -8.94 15.77
N SER A 48 -16.10 -9.18 17.08
CA SER A 48 -16.50 -8.22 18.13
C SER A 48 -15.53 -7.04 18.27
N ASP A 49 -14.35 -7.14 17.66
CA ASP A 49 -13.35 -6.08 17.72
C ASP A 49 -13.70 -4.92 16.77
N PRO A 50 -13.71 -3.66 17.24
CA PRO A 50 -14.13 -2.51 16.43
C PRO A 50 -13.17 -2.19 15.27
N PHE A 51 -11.92 -2.67 15.32
CA PHE A 51 -10.93 -2.46 14.26
C PHE A 51 -10.83 -3.63 13.28
N PHE A 52 -11.53 -4.75 13.52
CA PHE A 52 -11.48 -5.90 12.62
C PHE A 52 -11.89 -5.53 11.19
N LEU A 53 -13.04 -4.87 11.02
CA LEU A 53 -13.54 -4.43 9.71
C LEU A 53 -12.57 -3.45 9.03
N HIS A 54 -12.03 -2.49 9.79
CA HIS A 54 -11.06 -1.53 9.27
C HIS A 54 -9.78 -2.22 8.79
N GLY A 55 -9.28 -3.20 9.53
CA GLY A 55 -8.12 -3.99 9.15
C GLY A 55 -8.34 -4.80 7.88
N VAL A 56 -9.52 -5.43 7.72
CA VAL A 56 -9.88 -6.15 6.49
C VAL A 56 -9.92 -5.21 5.28
N ILE A 57 -10.62 -4.08 5.39
CA ILE A 57 -10.71 -3.09 4.30
C ILE A 57 -9.33 -2.53 3.94
N ALA A 58 -8.53 -2.19 4.95
CA ALA A 58 -7.18 -1.67 4.74
C ALA A 58 -6.24 -2.71 4.11
N GLN A 59 -6.39 -3.99 4.47
CA GLN A 59 -5.66 -5.08 3.86
C GLN A 59 -6.05 -5.29 2.39
N GLU A 60 -7.33 -5.26 2.04
CA GLU A 60 -7.76 -5.34 0.63
C GLU A 60 -7.23 -4.16 -0.20
N SER A 61 -7.35 -2.96 0.36
CA SER A 61 -6.83 -1.74 -0.25
C SER A 61 -5.31 -1.83 -0.48
N PHE A 62 -4.57 -2.40 0.48
CA PHE A 62 -3.15 -2.67 0.36
C PHE A 62 -2.84 -3.73 -0.72
N LEU A 63 -3.63 -4.80 -0.82
CA LEU A 63 -3.42 -5.86 -1.80
C LEU A 63 -3.64 -5.36 -3.23
N GLN A 64 -4.72 -4.61 -3.47
CA GLN A 64 -5.05 -4.12 -4.81
C GLN A 64 -4.01 -3.10 -5.31
N SER A 65 -3.53 -2.22 -4.43
CA SER A 65 -2.48 -1.25 -4.77
C SER A 65 -1.14 -1.88 -5.17
N LYS A 66 -0.93 -3.18 -4.96
CA LYS A 66 0.21 -3.92 -5.54
C LYS A 66 0.25 -3.78 -7.06
N SER A 67 -0.89 -3.83 -7.73
CA SER A 67 -0.97 -3.72 -9.20
C SER A 67 -0.45 -2.36 -9.69
N VAL A 68 -0.78 -1.28 -8.99
CA VAL A 68 -0.35 0.09 -9.29
C VAL A 68 1.16 0.22 -9.13
N ILE A 69 1.72 -0.30 -8.03
CA ILE A 69 3.17 -0.27 -7.78
C ILE A 69 3.93 -1.12 -8.79
N THR A 70 3.38 -2.28 -9.17
CA THR A 70 3.97 -3.13 -10.22
C THR A 70 4.03 -2.40 -11.55
N LYS A 71 2.97 -1.70 -11.95
CA LYS A 71 2.97 -0.86 -13.16
C LYS A 71 4.00 0.26 -13.09
N LEU A 72 4.11 0.96 -11.96
CA LEU A 72 5.13 1.99 -11.75
C LEU A 72 6.54 1.41 -11.89
N ARG A 73 6.78 0.24 -11.28
CA ARG A 73 8.05 -0.47 -11.38
C ARG A 73 8.39 -0.78 -12.82
N HIS A 74 7.49 -1.41 -13.59
CA HIS A 74 7.75 -1.73 -14.99
C HIS A 74 8.09 -0.48 -15.79
N ARG A 75 7.25 0.57 -15.70
CA ARG A 75 7.53 1.85 -16.37
C ARG A 75 8.89 2.42 -16.02
N LEU A 76 9.33 2.33 -14.76
CA LEU A 76 10.66 2.77 -14.35
C LEU A 76 11.75 1.95 -15.04
N TYR A 77 11.70 0.62 -14.90
CA TYR A 77 12.72 -0.25 -15.48
C TYR A 77 12.79 -0.13 -17.00
N ASP A 78 11.66 -0.01 -17.69
CA ASP A 78 11.64 0.25 -19.14
C ASP A 78 12.39 1.55 -19.49
N GLN A 79 12.31 2.59 -18.66
CA GLN A 79 13.10 3.81 -18.88
C GLN A 79 14.57 3.65 -18.48
N LEU A 80 14.89 2.84 -17.46
CA LEU A 80 16.27 2.56 -17.06
C LEU A 80 17.01 1.81 -18.16
N ASP A 81 16.39 0.78 -18.74
CA ASP A 81 16.98 -0.02 -19.80
C ASP A 81 17.32 0.86 -21.01
N VAL A 82 16.43 1.78 -21.38
CA VAL A 82 16.67 2.75 -22.48
C VAL A 82 17.81 3.73 -22.15
N VAL A 83 17.94 4.17 -20.89
CA VAL A 83 19.06 5.05 -20.47
C VAL A 83 20.38 4.29 -20.48
N ASP A 84 20.39 3.03 -20.06
CA ASP A 84 21.58 2.18 -20.07
C ASP A 84 22.03 1.86 -21.51
N ASP A 85 21.08 1.61 -22.42
CA ASP A 85 21.38 1.42 -23.85
C ASP A 85 22.02 2.65 -24.48
N ASP A 86 21.49 3.85 -24.20
CA ASP A 86 22.07 5.11 -24.67
C ASP A 86 23.46 5.35 -24.09
N LYS A 87 23.66 5.05 -22.79
CA LYS A 87 24.99 5.14 -22.16
C LYS A 87 25.99 4.21 -22.83
N ASN A 88 25.62 2.95 -23.07
CA ASN A 88 26.47 1.98 -23.75
C ASN A 88 26.81 2.45 -25.17
N ALA A 89 25.87 3.11 -25.85
CA ALA A 89 26.11 3.64 -27.19
C ALA A 89 27.08 4.82 -27.19
N ARG A 90 26.98 5.72 -26.20
CA ARG A 90 27.95 6.81 -26.00
C ARG A 90 29.35 6.31 -25.68
N GLU A 91 29.47 5.18 -24.99
CA GLU A 91 30.75 4.51 -24.70
C GLU A 91 31.28 3.71 -25.90
N GLY A 92 30.61 3.76 -27.06
CA GLY A 92 31.00 3.03 -28.27
C GLY A 92 30.77 1.52 -28.21
N LYS A 93 30.00 1.05 -27.22
CA LYS A 93 29.70 -0.38 -27.01
C LYS A 93 28.48 -0.86 -27.82
N THR A 94 27.62 0.06 -28.25
CA THR A 94 26.42 -0.19 -29.06
C THR A 94 26.18 0.93 -30.07
N GLU A 95 25.45 0.66 -31.16
CA GLU A 95 25.16 1.66 -32.22
C GLU A 95 23.91 2.53 -31.91
N LEU A 96 23.24 2.31 -30.78
CA LEU A 96 21.95 2.90 -30.41
C LEU A 96 22.06 4.25 -29.67
N ALA A 97 22.76 5.22 -30.24
CA ALA A 97 22.87 6.55 -29.64
C ALA A 97 21.57 7.35 -29.83
N LEU A 98 20.88 7.72 -28.75
CA LEU A 98 19.59 8.41 -28.81
C LEU A 98 19.74 9.87 -29.23
N ASN A 99 18.77 10.35 -30.01
CA ASN A 99 18.68 11.76 -30.40
C ASN A 99 18.13 12.62 -29.23
N ARG A 100 18.24 13.95 -29.40
CA ARG A 100 17.85 14.92 -28.36
C ARG A 100 16.36 14.84 -28.00
N ASP A 101 15.50 14.54 -28.96
CA ASP A 101 14.05 14.42 -28.75
C ASP A 101 13.68 13.16 -27.96
N ALA A 102 14.36 12.04 -28.21
CA ALA A 102 14.21 10.81 -27.44
C ALA A 102 14.66 11.00 -25.99
N LEU A 103 15.80 11.67 -25.76
CA LEU A 103 16.26 12.03 -24.40
C LEU A 103 15.27 12.94 -23.66
N ARG A 104 14.64 13.88 -24.37
CA ARG A 104 13.57 14.72 -23.81
C ARG A 104 12.34 13.89 -23.43
N GLY A 105 11.99 12.90 -24.26
CA GLY A 105 10.92 11.94 -23.98
C GLY A 105 11.18 11.12 -22.71
N ILE A 106 12.37 10.56 -22.58
CA ILE A 106 12.79 9.79 -21.39
C ILE A 106 12.74 10.67 -20.14
N THR A 107 13.29 11.88 -20.22
CA THR A 107 13.29 12.83 -19.09
C THR A 107 11.85 13.15 -18.64
N LYS A 108 10.92 13.35 -19.59
CA LYS A 108 9.50 13.56 -19.28
C LYS A 108 8.89 12.33 -18.60
N ASN A 109 9.16 11.14 -19.10
CA ASN A 109 8.65 9.89 -18.53
C ASN A 109 9.17 9.66 -17.12
N LEU A 110 10.46 9.85 -16.88
CA LEU A 110 11.08 9.77 -15.55
C LEU A 110 10.49 10.81 -14.58
N HIS A 111 10.15 12.01 -15.07
CA HIS A 111 9.46 13.01 -14.26
C HIS A 111 8.04 12.57 -13.87
N MET A 112 7.25 12.04 -14.81
CA MET A 112 5.92 11.48 -14.50
C MET A 112 6.00 10.33 -13.50
N ILE A 113 6.98 9.43 -13.67
CA ILE A 113 7.25 8.33 -12.72
C ILE A 113 7.58 8.89 -11.33
N SER A 114 8.31 10.02 -11.24
CA SER A 114 8.58 10.69 -9.97
C SER A 114 7.31 11.17 -9.29
N GLN A 115 6.42 11.83 -10.04
CA GLN A 115 5.15 12.34 -9.49
C GLN A 115 4.26 11.19 -9.01
N ASP A 116 4.15 10.12 -9.80
CA ASP A 116 3.40 8.92 -9.43
C ASP A 116 3.98 8.27 -8.16
N ALA A 117 5.32 8.20 -8.05
CA ALA A 117 5.98 7.69 -6.86
C ALA A 117 5.70 8.57 -5.62
N ASP A 118 5.67 9.90 -5.77
CA ASP A 118 5.39 10.83 -4.66
C ASP A 118 3.98 10.65 -4.11
N VAL A 119 2.99 10.51 -4.99
CA VAL A 119 1.60 10.20 -4.60
C VAL A 119 1.54 8.87 -3.84
N LEU A 120 2.25 7.84 -4.29
CA LEU A 120 2.26 6.53 -3.62
C LEU A 120 3.01 6.56 -2.28
N VAL A 121 4.09 7.34 -2.14
CA VAL A 121 4.75 7.56 -0.85
C VAL A 121 3.79 8.22 0.12
N SER A 122 3.16 9.33 -0.29
CA SER A 122 2.20 10.06 0.54
C SER A 122 1.02 9.18 0.97
N SER A 123 0.44 8.42 0.04
CA SER A 123 -0.61 7.45 0.34
C SER A 123 -0.17 6.37 1.33
N THR A 124 1.06 5.85 1.18
CA THR A 124 1.61 4.84 2.09
C THR A 124 1.88 5.43 3.49
N GLU A 125 2.32 6.68 3.58
CA GLU A 125 2.51 7.39 4.85
C GLU A 125 1.19 7.64 5.58
N MET A 126 0.15 8.08 4.86
CA MET A 126 -1.19 8.20 5.42
C MET A 126 -1.71 6.85 5.92
N GLY A 127 -1.59 5.80 5.11
CA GLY A 127 -1.97 4.45 5.53
C GLY A 127 -1.22 4.00 6.78
N THR A 128 0.09 4.26 6.85
CA THR A 128 0.94 3.95 8.02
C THR A 128 0.41 4.66 9.25
N MET A 129 0.15 5.97 9.16
CA MET A 129 -0.37 6.77 10.28
C MET A 129 -1.72 6.22 10.78
N VAL A 130 -2.65 5.89 9.86
CA VAL A 130 -3.97 5.38 10.25
C VAL A 130 -3.84 4.03 10.97
N VAL A 131 -3.02 3.11 10.45
CA VAL A 131 -2.77 1.81 11.09
C VAL A 131 -2.08 1.96 12.44
N GLU A 132 -1.20 2.94 12.61
CA GLU A 132 -0.51 3.22 13.88
C GLU A 132 -1.48 3.69 14.95
N ARG A 133 -2.41 4.58 14.57
CA ARG A 133 -3.47 5.05 15.47
C ARG A 133 -4.41 3.92 15.84
N MET A 134 -4.79 3.06 14.89
CA MET A 134 -5.59 1.87 15.16
C MET A 134 -4.87 0.91 16.11
N ALA A 135 -3.58 0.64 15.90
CA ALA A 135 -2.80 -0.24 16.77
C ALA A 135 -2.68 0.31 18.20
N THR A 136 -2.42 1.61 18.32
CA THR A 136 -2.37 2.29 19.64
C THR A 136 -3.71 2.21 20.36
N ALA A 137 -4.82 2.51 19.66
CA ALA A 137 -6.15 2.43 20.23
C ALA A 137 -6.53 0.99 20.60
N GLN A 138 -6.13 0.01 19.78
CA GLN A 138 -6.33 -1.40 20.02
C GLN A 138 -5.59 -1.89 21.28
N ALA A 139 -4.34 -1.45 21.47
CA ALA A 139 -3.59 -1.75 22.68
C ALA A 139 -4.31 -1.22 23.94
N TYR A 140 -4.90 -0.02 23.86
CA TYR A 140 -5.70 0.54 24.95
C TYR A 140 -6.99 -0.24 25.21
N LEU A 141 -7.72 -0.64 24.16
CA LEU A 141 -8.91 -1.49 24.31
C LEU A 141 -8.58 -2.84 24.94
N LYS A 142 -7.45 -3.43 24.57
CA LYS A 142 -6.97 -4.71 25.10
C LYS A 142 -6.68 -4.63 26.61
N THR A 143 -6.13 -3.53 27.13
CA THR A 143 -5.88 -3.38 28.58
C THR A 143 -7.18 -3.27 29.37
N MET A 144 -8.23 -2.71 28.77
CA MET A 144 -9.57 -2.58 29.37
C MET A 144 -10.44 -3.84 29.22
N SER A 145 -9.96 -4.85 28.49
CA SER A 145 -10.76 -6.01 28.10
C SER A 145 -10.51 -7.22 28.99
N ASP A 146 -11.60 -7.96 29.23
CA ASP A 146 -11.60 -9.20 30.01
C ASP A 146 -10.80 -10.29 29.28
N SER A 147 -10.33 -11.28 30.06
CA SER A 147 -9.48 -12.39 29.60
C SER A 147 -10.03 -13.13 28.38
N SER A 148 -11.36 -13.25 28.29
CA SER A 148 -12.08 -13.93 27.20
C SER A 148 -12.09 -13.15 25.88
N SER A 149 -12.06 -11.81 25.93
CA SER A 149 -11.97 -10.92 24.75
C SER A 149 -10.55 -10.70 24.25
N ARG A 150 -9.54 -10.90 25.10
CA ARG A 150 -8.12 -10.64 24.75
C ARG A 150 -7.62 -11.41 23.53
N GLN A 151 -8.12 -12.62 23.30
CA GLN A 151 -7.72 -13.43 22.15
C GLN A 151 -8.16 -12.82 20.81
N GLY A 152 -9.39 -12.26 20.74
CA GLY A 152 -9.86 -11.53 19.57
C GLY A 152 -9.04 -10.26 19.32
N HIS A 153 -8.75 -9.53 20.40
CA HIS A 153 -7.91 -8.34 20.33
C HIS A 153 -6.47 -8.64 19.85
N ASN A 154 -5.88 -9.76 20.29
CA ASN A 154 -4.54 -10.19 19.83
C ASN A 154 -4.52 -10.43 18.32
N GLN A 155 -5.54 -11.09 17.77
CA GLN A 155 -5.58 -11.37 16.32
C GLN A 155 -5.70 -10.09 15.49
N VAL A 156 -6.46 -9.11 15.97
CA VAL A 156 -6.58 -7.81 15.30
C VAL A 156 -5.29 -7.00 15.45
N GLU A 157 -4.65 -7.04 16.61
CA GLU A 157 -3.34 -6.43 16.84
C GLU A 157 -2.28 -7.01 15.90
N ASP A 158 -2.22 -8.34 15.75
CA ASP A 158 -1.31 -9.02 14.82
C ASP A 158 -1.58 -8.59 13.37
N MET A 159 -2.85 -8.52 12.97
CA MET A 159 -3.24 -8.05 11.63
C MET A 159 -2.80 -6.60 11.37
N LEU A 160 -3.01 -5.70 12.35
CA LEU A 160 -2.59 -4.30 12.25
C LEU A 160 -1.06 -4.17 12.18
N ASN A 161 -0.34 -4.94 12.99
CA ASN A 161 1.13 -4.97 12.98
C ASN A 161 1.68 -5.51 11.65
N GLN A 162 1.10 -6.59 11.12
CA GLN A 162 1.47 -7.11 9.80
C GLN A 162 1.22 -6.08 8.69
N LEU A 163 0.08 -5.39 8.72
CA LEU A 163 -0.25 -4.35 7.76
C LEU A 163 0.72 -3.16 7.88
N MET A 164 1.07 -2.75 9.10
CA MET A 164 2.07 -1.72 9.38
C MET A 164 3.42 -2.06 8.74
N HIS A 165 3.96 -3.25 9.01
CA HIS A 165 5.22 -3.69 8.42
C HIS A 165 5.16 -3.76 6.90
N SER A 166 4.01 -4.15 6.34
CA SER A 166 3.78 -4.21 4.91
C SER A 166 3.80 -2.83 4.25
N LEU A 167 3.18 -1.83 4.89
CA LEU A 167 3.19 -0.43 4.45
C LEU A 167 4.59 0.18 4.55
N GLN A 168 5.29 -0.03 5.66
CA GLN A 168 6.68 0.44 5.82
C GLN A 168 7.61 -0.17 4.79
N SER A 169 7.48 -1.47 4.52
CA SER A 169 8.25 -2.15 3.49
C SER A 169 7.96 -1.51 2.13
N ARG A 170 6.69 -1.35 1.78
CA ARG A 170 6.27 -0.70 0.53
C ARG A 170 6.84 0.71 0.36
N LYS A 171 6.83 1.53 1.41
CA LYS A 171 7.46 2.85 1.40
C LYS A 171 8.93 2.76 1.00
N ARG A 172 9.69 1.83 1.59
CA ARG A 172 11.11 1.62 1.26
C ARG A 172 11.30 1.24 -0.22
N TRP A 173 10.46 0.37 -0.77
CA TRP A 173 10.51 0.01 -2.19
C TRP A 173 10.28 1.22 -3.11
N ILE A 174 9.26 2.04 -2.81
CA ILE A 174 8.96 3.23 -3.61
C ILE A 174 10.10 4.26 -3.53
N LEU A 175 10.69 4.46 -2.35
CA LEU A 175 11.87 5.31 -2.19
C LEU A 175 13.08 4.78 -2.98
N GLY A 176 13.25 3.46 -3.03
CA GLY A 176 14.26 2.83 -3.89
C GLY A 176 14.05 3.11 -5.37
N TYR A 177 12.80 3.11 -5.84
CA TYR A 177 12.47 3.50 -7.23
C TYR A 177 12.80 4.96 -7.50
N LYS A 178 12.54 5.86 -6.56
CA LYS A 178 12.93 7.28 -6.69
C LYS A 178 14.44 7.43 -6.83
N SER A 179 15.22 6.76 -5.99
CA SER A 179 16.68 6.80 -6.05
C SER A 179 17.22 6.33 -7.40
N ARG A 180 16.71 5.23 -7.96
CA ARG A 180 17.13 4.74 -9.29
C ARG A 180 16.76 5.69 -10.41
N LYS A 181 15.56 6.27 -10.33
CA LYS A 181 15.12 7.31 -11.26
C LYS A 181 16.06 8.53 -11.21
N ASP A 182 16.50 8.96 -10.02
CA ASP A 182 17.43 10.10 -9.88
C ASP A 182 18.79 9.80 -10.53
N ILE A 183 19.29 8.58 -10.37
CA ILE A 183 20.51 8.12 -11.08
C ILE A 183 20.31 8.20 -12.59
N ALA A 184 19.17 7.73 -13.11
CA ALA A 184 18.88 7.76 -14.54
C ALA A 184 18.71 9.18 -15.10
N MET A 185 18.09 10.08 -14.36
CA MET A 185 17.99 11.49 -14.76
C MET A 185 19.37 12.15 -14.86
N ASN A 186 20.28 11.83 -13.93
CA ASN A 186 21.66 12.32 -13.98
C ASN A 186 22.40 11.77 -15.21
N LEU A 187 22.23 10.49 -15.53
CA LEU A 187 22.84 9.88 -16.72
C LEU A 187 22.30 10.46 -18.03
N ALA A 188 20.98 10.66 -18.13
CA ALA A 188 20.35 11.22 -19.32
C ALA A 188 20.75 12.69 -19.59
N SER A 189 21.16 13.43 -18.55
CA SER A 189 21.53 14.84 -18.63
C SER A 189 23.03 15.10 -18.87
N TYR A 190 23.88 14.07 -18.89
CA TYR A 190 25.29 14.25 -19.27
C TYR A 190 25.41 14.76 -20.72
N PRO A 191 26.18 15.83 -20.98
CA PRO A 191 26.45 16.30 -22.34
C PRO A 191 27.27 15.25 -23.11
N ARG A 192 27.01 15.12 -24.42
CA ARG A 192 27.92 14.40 -25.32
C ARG A 192 29.26 15.14 -25.30
N SER A 193 30.34 14.46 -24.93
CA SER A 193 31.69 14.98 -25.18
C SER A 193 31.84 15.23 -26.69
N PRO A 194 32.42 16.38 -27.10
CA PRO A 194 32.60 16.74 -28.50
C PRO A 194 33.51 15.76 -29.25
#